data_AF-A0A521ZFF9-F1
#
_entry.id   AF-A0A521ZFF9-F1
#
_cell.length_a   1.000
_cell.length_b   1.000
_cell.length_c   1.000
_cell.angle_alpha   90.00
_cell.angle_beta   90.00
_cell.angle_gamma   90.00
#
_symmetry.space_group_name_H-M   'P 1'
#
loop_
_entity.id
_entity.type
_entity.pdbx_description
1 polymer ?
#
loop_
_entity_poly.entity_id
_entity_poly.type
_entity_poly.pdbx_seq_one_letter_code
_entity_poly.pdbx_strand_id
1 'polypeptide(L)'
;MPFGGFDQNQHQAPIAEINTTPLVDVMLVLLVIFIITAPLLTSALKLDLPKADAPASGAAPDIITLAIDRDNTLFWNDEKIDAAQLKARLQTAAQQSTAPELHLRADKNTRYETIAQIIATAQQAGLQKIGFVTEAPGRNPRP
;
A
#
# COMPACT_ATOMS: atom_id res chain seq x y z
N MET A 1 41.04 83.61 -11.96
CA MET A 1 39.60 83.31 -12.15
C MET A 1 39.47 82.25 -13.23
N PRO A 2 38.51 81.32 -13.11
CA PRO A 2 38.86 79.92 -12.83
C PRO A 2 38.23 78.90 -13.80
N PHE A 3 38.64 77.63 -13.65
CA PHE A 3 38.00 76.36 -14.09
C PHE A 3 37.79 76.19 -15.61
N GLY A 4 38.15 75.08 -16.25
CA GLY A 4 38.11 73.67 -15.80
C GLY A 4 37.06 72.94 -16.63
N GLY A 5 37.38 71.76 -17.15
CA GLY A 5 36.43 71.00 -17.96
C GLY A 5 37.06 69.90 -18.80
N PHE A 6 37.51 68.86 -18.11
CA PHE A 6 38.21 67.68 -18.60
C PHE A 6 37.49 66.90 -19.72
N ASP A 7 38.31 66.34 -20.60
CA ASP A 7 37.99 65.18 -21.43
C ASP A 7 37.44 64.02 -20.58
N GLN A 8 36.35 63.43 -21.09
CA GLN A 8 36.15 61.99 -21.21
C GLN A 8 36.18 61.14 -19.93
N ASN A 9 34.99 60.81 -19.42
CA ASN A 9 34.74 59.43 -19.00
C ASN A 9 33.24 59.08 -19.03
N GLN A 10 32.73 58.74 -20.22
CA GLN A 10 31.54 57.89 -20.30
C GLN A 10 31.96 56.50 -19.79
N HIS A 11 31.85 56.31 -18.47
CA HIS A 11 31.80 54.98 -17.89
C HIS A 11 30.50 54.33 -18.37
N GLN A 12 30.54 53.68 -19.54
CA GLN A 12 29.59 52.62 -19.84
C GLN A 12 29.84 51.53 -18.80
N ALA A 13 29.02 51.54 -17.76
CA ALA A 13 28.98 50.45 -16.79
C ALA A 13 28.73 49.14 -17.57
N PRO A 14 29.57 48.11 -17.40
CA PRO A 14 29.35 46.83 -18.07
C PRO A 14 28.00 46.28 -17.60
N ILE A 15 27.05 46.19 -18.51
CA ILE A 15 25.75 45.59 -18.26
C ILE A 15 26.02 44.08 -18.19
N ALA A 16 26.03 43.53 -16.97
CA ALA A 16 26.15 42.09 -16.78
C ALA A 16 24.82 41.46 -17.19
N GLU A 17 24.74 40.97 -18.44
CA GLU A 17 23.62 40.15 -18.88
C GLU A 17 23.62 38.86 -18.07
N ILE A 18 22.53 38.61 -17.34
CA ILE A 18 22.35 37.34 -16.65
C ILE A 18 22.11 36.28 -17.72
N ASN A 19 23.04 35.33 -17.86
CA ASN A 19 22.84 34.17 -18.71
C ASN A 19 21.65 33.36 -18.18
N THR A 20 20.52 33.42 -18.89
CA THR A 20 19.28 32.71 -18.53
C THR A 20 19.36 31.24 -18.88
N THR A 21 20.26 30.84 -19.78
CA THR A 21 20.46 29.45 -20.24
C THR A 21 20.83 28.49 -19.11
N PRO A 22 21.84 28.77 -18.26
CA PRO A 22 22.10 27.96 -17.06
C PRO A 22 20.97 27.96 -16.04
N LEU A 23 20.21 29.07 -15.95
CA LEU A 23 19.12 29.20 -14.98
C LEU A 23 17.95 28.29 -15.36
N VAL A 24 17.60 28.22 -16.65
CA VAL A 24 16.54 27.33 -17.14
C VAL A 24 16.91 25.86 -16.95
N ASP A 25 18.17 25.49 -17.13
CA ASP A 25 18.66 24.11 -16.94
C ASP A 25 18.49 23.65 -15.48
N VAL A 26 18.89 24.47 -14.51
CA VAL A 26 18.69 24.19 -13.09
C VAL A 26 17.20 24.05 -12.74
N MET A 27 16.34 24.92 -13.29
CA MET A 27 14.89 24.83 -13.06
C MET A 27 14.29 23.54 -13.65
N LEU A 28 14.73 23.13 -14.85
CA LEU A 28 14.27 21.90 -15.50
C LEU A 28 14.72 20.65 -14.74
N VAL A 29 15.95 20.61 -14.23
CA VAL A 29 16.45 19.53 -13.38
C VAL A 29 15.59 19.39 -12.12
N LEU A 30 15.23 20.49 -11.45
CA LEU A 30 14.35 20.46 -10.28
C LEU A 30 12.95 19.93 -10.61
N LEU A 31 12.37 20.32 -11.76
CA LEU A 31 11.08 19.80 -12.22
C LEU A 31 11.12 18.29 -12.48
N VAL A 32 12.18 17.80 -13.13
CA VAL A 32 12.37 16.36 -13.40
C VAL A 32 12.47 15.57 -12.10
N ILE A 33 13.20 16.07 -11.10
CA ILE A 33 13.28 15.44 -9.77
C ILE A 33 11.90 15.35 -9.12
N PHE A 34 11.09 16.42 -9.16
CA PHE A 34 9.72 16.39 -8.62
C PHE A 34 8.80 15.42 -9.35
N ILE A 35 8.88 15.35 -10.68
CA ILE A 35 8.10 14.42 -11.50
C ILE A 35 8.45 12.96 -11.16
N ILE A 36 9.73 12.65 -10.99
CA ILE A 36 10.20 11.28 -10.69
C ILE A 36 9.89 10.86 -9.25
N THR A 37 9.91 11.79 -8.29
CA THR A 37 9.66 11.48 -6.87
C THR A 37 8.17 11.36 -6.53
N ALA A 38 7.28 12.05 -7.25
CA ALA A 38 5.82 11.98 -7.05
C ALA A 38 5.20 10.56 -7.10
N PRO A 39 5.51 9.67 -8.07
CA PRO A 39 4.92 8.32 -8.14
C PRO A 39 5.35 7.40 -6.99
N LEU A 40 6.37 7.76 -6.20
CA LEU A 40 6.78 6.98 -5.03
C LEU A 40 5.82 7.14 -3.84
N LEU A 41 4.87 8.08 -3.91
CA LEU A 41 3.92 8.36 -2.83
C LEU A 41 2.60 7.60 -2.95
N THR A 42 2.51 6.57 -3.80
CA THR A 42 1.28 5.78 -3.99
C THR A 42 1.54 4.29 -3.78
N SER A 43 1.72 3.87 -2.52
CA SER A 43 1.48 2.50 -2.06
C SER A 43 1.42 2.43 -0.53
N ALA A 44 0.58 3.25 0.10
CA ALA A 44 0.12 2.96 1.44
C ALA A 44 -1.19 2.17 1.32
N LEU A 45 -1.09 0.84 1.22
CA LEU A 45 -2.21 -0.02 1.59
C LEU A 45 -2.55 0.33 3.04
N LYS A 46 -3.59 1.16 3.24
CA LYS A 46 -4.17 1.41 4.56
C LYS A 46 -4.80 0.10 5.02
N LEU A 47 -3.99 -0.72 5.69
CA LEU A 47 -4.47 -1.86 6.44
C LEU A 47 -5.04 -1.28 7.76
N ASP A 48 -6.28 -0.82 7.68
CA ASP A 48 -7.06 -0.48 8.86
C ASP A 48 -7.39 -1.81 9.55
N LEU A 49 -6.54 -2.24 10.49
CA LEU A 49 -6.88 -3.31 11.42
C LEU A 49 -7.69 -2.67 12.54
N PRO A 50 -9.04 -2.82 12.57
CA PRO A 50 -9.80 -2.38 13.71
C PRO A 50 -9.33 -3.16 14.93
N LYS A 51 -8.90 -2.43 15.97
CA LYS A 51 -8.68 -3.02 17.28
C LYS A 51 -10.02 -3.60 17.75
N ALA A 52 -9.99 -4.88 18.10
CA ALA A 52 -11.14 -5.59 18.64
C ALA A 52 -11.49 -5.00 20.01
N ASP A 53 -12.37 -3.99 20.02
CA ASP A 53 -13.28 -3.77 21.13
C ASP A 53 -14.54 -4.55 20.79
N ALA A 54 -14.67 -5.74 21.38
CA ALA A 54 -15.87 -6.55 21.26
C ALA A 54 -17.00 -5.92 22.09
N PRO A 55 -18.13 -5.49 21.49
CA PRO A 55 -19.36 -5.38 22.22
C PRO A 55 -20.09 -6.72 22.11
N ALA A 56 -20.40 -7.28 23.27
CA ALA A 56 -21.30 -8.41 23.37
C ALA A 56 -22.66 -8.09 22.73
N SER A 57 -23.26 -9.11 22.11
CA SER A 57 -24.69 -9.20 21.79
C SER A 57 -25.18 -8.52 20.51
N GLY A 58 -24.67 -9.00 19.38
CA GLY A 58 -25.40 -9.20 18.12
C GLY A 58 -24.90 -10.54 17.55
N ALA A 59 -25.70 -11.27 16.76
CA ALA A 59 -25.24 -12.51 16.15
C ALA A 59 -23.86 -12.26 15.50
N ALA A 60 -22.82 -12.89 16.03
CA ALA A 60 -21.46 -12.64 15.57
C ALA A 60 -21.40 -12.91 14.06
N PRO A 61 -20.77 -12.04 13.26
CA PRO A 61 -20.55 -12.33 11.86
C PRO A 61 -19.84 -13.68 11.77
N ASP A 62 -20.32 -14.54 10.86
CA ASP A 62 -19.75 -15.87 10.69
C ASP A 62 -18.25 -15.73 10.33
N ILE A 63 -17.40 -16.55 10.94
CA ILE A 63 -15.96 -16.48 10.73
C ILE A 63 -15.57 -17.63 9.82
N ILE A 64 -15.02 -17.29 8.65
CA ILE A 64 -14.53 -18.27 7.70
C ILE A 64 -13.01 -18.31 7.80
N THR A 65 -12.45 -19.46 8.12
CA THR A 65 -11.00 -19.65 8.14
C THR A 65 -10.53 -20.23 6.81
N LEU A 66 -9.67 -19.49 6.11
CA LEU A 66 -8.98 -19.94 4.91
C LEU A 66 -7.51 -20.20 5.26
N ALA A 67 -7.11 -21.46 5.29
CA ALA A 67 -5.74 -21.85 5.54
C ALA A 67 -5.00 -22.24 4.25
N ILE A 68 -3.72 -21.88 4.18
CA ILE A 68 -2.81 -22.23 3.08
C ILE A 68 -1.62 -22.97 3.67
N ASP A 69 -1.44 -24.22 3.26
CA ASP A 69 -0.28 -25.04 3.63
C ASP A 69 0.89 -24.85 2.65
N ARG A 70 2.07 -25.35 3.01
CA ARG A 70 3.33 -25.22 2.26
C ARG A 70 3.25 -25.76 0.82
N ASP A 71 2.39 -26.74 0.59
CA ASP A 71 2.15 -27.37 -0.72
C ASP A 71 1.14 -26.59 -1.57
N ASN A 72 0.79 -25.36 -1.16
CA ASN A 72 -0.19 -24.50 -1.80
C ASN A 72 -1.61 -25.08 -1.80
N THR A 73 -1.87 -26.04 -0.90
CA THR A 73 -3.17 -26.62 -0.63
C THR A 73 -4.01 -25.65 0.18
N LEU A 74 -5.26 -25.46 -0.27
CA LEU A 74 -6.21 -24.56 0.36
C LEU A 74 -7.15 -25.36 1.26
N PHE A 75 -7.42 -24.80 2.44
CA PHE A 75 -8.36 -25.36 3.39
C PHE A 75 -9.39 -24.31 3.76
N TRP A 76 -10.67 -24.65 3.64
CA TRP A 76 -11.80 -23.83 4.03
C TRP A 76 -12.44 -24.45 5.26
N ASN A 77 -12.31 -23.80 6.42
CA ASN A 77 -12.78 -24.34 7.71
C ASN A 77 -12.31 -25.80 7.91
N ASP A 78 -11.01 -26.04 7.75
CA ASP A 78 -10.35 -27.36 7.82
C ASP A 78 -10.70 -28.37 6.72
N GLU A 79 -11.59 -28.01 5.79
CA GLU A 79 -11.91 -28.83 4.63
C GLU A 79 -10.98 -28.50 3.45
N LYS A 80 -10.29 -29.50 2.91
CA LYS A 80 -9.46 -29.31 1.71
C LYS A 80 -10.33 -28.91 0.52
N ILE A 81 -9.98 -27.81 -0.13
CA ILE A 81 -10.68 -27.29 -1.30
C ILE A 81 -9.71 -26.98 -2.45
N ASP A 82 -10.23 -26.99 -3.67
CA ASP A 82 -9.50 -26.54 -4.85
C ASP A 82 -9.76 -25.05 -5.14
N ALA A 83 -8.90 -24.44 -5.96
CA ALA A 83 -9.02 -23.02 -6.35
C ALA A 83 -10.38 -22.69 -7.02
N ALA A 84 -10.95 -23.63 -7.78
CA ALA A 84 -12.27 -23.46 -8.39
C ALA A 84 -13.38 -23.39 -7.33
N GLN A 85 -13.28 -24.22 -6.28
CA GLN A 85 -14.23 -24.25 -5.17
C GLN A 85 -14.07 -23.03 -4.26
N LEU A 86 -12.83 -22.54 -4.07
CA LEU A 86 -12.55 -21.32 -3.32
C LEU A 86 -13.38 -20.15 -3.86
N LYS A 87 -13.32 -19.90 -5.18
CA LYS A 87 -14.05 -18.79 -5.80
C LYS A 87 -15.56 -18.91 -5.59
N ALA A 88 -16.12 -20.10 -5.78
CA ALA A 88 -17.54 -20.35 -5.56
C ALA A 88 -17.94 -20.09 -4.10
N ARG A 89 -17.17 -20.62 -3.13
CA ARG A 89 -17.44 -20.42 -1.70
C ARG A 89 -17.31 -18.96 -1.28
N LEU A 90 -16.29 -18.24 -1.77
CA LEU A 90 -16.13 -16.80 -1.51
C LEU A 90 -17.31 -15.99 -2.06
N GLN A 91 -17.82 -16.32 -3.25
CA GLN A 91 -19.00 -15.66 -3.82
C GLN A 91 -20.26 -15.95 -3.01
N THR A 92 -20.47 -17.18 -2.58
CA THR A 92 -21.59 -17.54 -1.70
C THR A 92 -21.51 -16.83 -0.37
N ALA A 93 -20.33 -16.78 0.24
CA ALA A 93 -20.07 -16.07 1.49
C ALA A 93 -20.37 -14.57 1.37
N ALA A 94 -19.96 -13.94 0.26
CA ALA A 94 -20.22 -12.53 0.03
C ALA A 94 -21.70 -12.19 -0.22
N GLN A 95 -22.52 -13.16 -0.64
CA GLN A 95 -23.97 -12.98 -0.84
C GLN A 95 -24.78 -13.12 0.45
N GLN A 96 -24.16 -13.53 1.56
CA GLN A 96 -24.85 -13.61 2.85
C GLN A 96 -25.27 -12.20 3.32
N SER A 97 -26.44 -12.11 3.97
CA SER A 97 -26.99 -10.82 4.44
C SER A 97 -26.05 -10.10 5.42
N THR A 98 -25.27 -10.84 6.17
CA THR A 98 -24.15 -10.34 6.97
C THR A 98 -22.87 -10.89 6.35
N ALA A 99 -22.05 -10.02 5.76
CA ALA A 99 -20.78 -10.44 5.18
C ALA A 99 -19.88 -11.06 6.28
N PRO A 100 -19.46 -12.32 6.13
CA PRO A 100 -18.61 -13.00 7.08
C PRO A 100 -17.20 -12.40 7.09
N GLU A 101 -16.49 -12.61 8.19
CA GLU A 101 -15.08 -12.22 8.30
C GLU A 101 -14.19 -13.36 7.82
N LEU A 102 -13.32 -13.09 6.84
CA LEU A 102 -12.39 -14.07 6.29
C LEU A 102 -11.07 -14.03 7.08
N HIS A 103 -10.78 -15.08 7.83
CA HIS A 103 -9.53 -15.27 8.55
C HIS A 103 -8.54 -16.04 7.70
N LEU A 104 -7.52 -15.36 7.18
CA LEU A 104 -6.47 -15.97 6.39
C LEU A 104 -5.34 -16.46 7.30
N ARG A 105 -5.10 -17.77 7.28
CA ARG A 105 -3.99 -18.43 7.96
C ARG A 105 -3.01 -18.95 6.91
N ALA A 106 -1.80 -18.43 6.88
CA ALA A 106 -0.78 -18.90 5.95
C ALA A 106 0.41 -19.49 6.72
N ASP A 107 0.96 -20.59 6.23
CA ASP A 107 2.27 -21.07 6.70
C ASP A 107 3.35 -19.99 6.44
N LYS A 108 4.40 -20.00 7.28
CA LYS A 108 5.51 -19.04 7.15
C LYS A 108 6.24 -19.15 5.80
N ASN A 109 6.21 -20.32 5.17
CA ASN A 109 6.88 -20.57 3.90
C ASN A 109 5.97 -20.30 2.69
N THR A 110 4.71 -19.92 2.89
CA THR A 110 3.78 -19.64 1.80
C THR A 110 4.26 -18.42 1.02
N ARG A 111 4.33 -18.55 -0.32
CA ARG A 111 4.75 -17.47 -1.20
C ARG A 111 3.78 -16.30 -1.09
N TYR A 112 4.33 -15.10 -0.95
CA TYR A 112 3.53 -13.87 -0.83
C TYR A 112 2.57 -13.67 -2.01
N GLU A 113 2.95 -14.08 -3.22
CA GLU A 113 2.08 -13.95 -4.40
C GLU A 113 0.78 -14.76 -4.28
N THR A 114 0.83 -15.94 -3.65
CA THR A 114 -0.36 -16.77 -3.43
C THR A 114 -1.32 -16.05 -2.49
N ILE A 115 -0.78 -15.49 -1.41
CA ILE A 115 -1.54 -14.72 -0.43
C ILE A 115 -2.20 -13.52 -1.11
N ALA A 116 -1.45 -12.77 -1.92
CA ALA A 116 -1.95 -11.61 -2.65
C ALA A 116 -3.07 -11.99 -3.66
N GLN A 117 -2.92 -13.10 -4.38
CA GLN A 117 -3.96 -13.59 -5.31
C GLN A 117 -5.25 -13.98 -4.59
N ILE A 118 -5.14 -14.62 -3.42
CA ILE A 118 -6.31 -15.00 -2.61
C ILE A 118 -7.03 -13.77 -2.09
N ILE A 119 -6.29 -12.78 -1.59
CA ILE A 119 -6.86 -11.51 -1.12
C ILE A 119 -7.58 -10.79 -2.27
N ALA A 120 -6.95 -10.71 -3.45
CA ALA A 120 -7.57 -10.12 -4.62
C ALA A 120 -8.86 -10.85 -5.02
N THR A 121 -8.86 -12.18 -4.97
CA THR A 121 -10.03 -13.02 -5.28
C THR A 121 -11.14 -12.82 -4.27
N ALA A 122 -10.82 -12.72 -2.98
CA ALA A 122 -11.79 -12.46 -1.91
C ALA A 122 -12.41 -11.06 -2.02
N GLN A 123 -11.61 -10.04 -2.32
CA GLN A 123 -12.11 -8.68 -2.57
C GLN A 123 -12.99 -8.61 -3.81
N GLN A 124 -12.61 -9.28 -4.90
CA GLN A 124 -13.43 -9.39 -6.11
C GLN A 124 -14.77 -10.11 -5.87
N ALA A 125 -14.80 -11.05 -4.93
CA ALA A 125 -16.03 -11.71 -4.52
C ALA A 125 -16.95 -10.80 -3.68
N GLY A 126 -16.44 -9.70 -3.13
CA GLY A 126 -17.21 -8.74 -2.32
C GLY A 126 -16.96 -8.84 -0.82
N LEU A 127 -16.00 -9.66 -0.37
CA LEU A 127 -15.62 -9.73 1.05
C LEU A 127 -14.75 -8.53 1.42
N GLN A 128 -15.26 -7.73 2.37
CA GLN A 128 -14.60 -6.49 2.80
C GLN A 128 -13.78 -6.68 4.08
N LYS A 129 -14.09 -7.71 4.87
CA LYS A 129 -13.45 -7.97 6.16
C LYS A 129 -12.52 -9.18 6.05
N ILE A 130 -11.23 -8.93 5.97
CA ILE A 130 -10.18 -9.95 5.91
C ILE A 130 -9.23 -9.75 7.08
N GLY A 131 -9.18 -10.73 7.98
CA GLY A 131 -8.26 -10.79 9.12
C GLY A 131 -7.10 -11.74 8.83
N PHE A 132 -5.89 -11.41 9.28
CA PHE A 132 -4.74 -12.32 9.19
C PHE A 132 -4.52 -13.00 10.52
N VAL A 133 -4.59 -14.33 10.53
CA VAL A 133 -4.28 -15.14 11.70
C VAL A 133 -2.87 -15.67 11.52
N THR A 134 -1.90 -14.95 12.10
CA THR A 134 -0.56 -15.49 12.27
C THR A 134 -0.53 -16.26 13.57
N GLU A 135 -0.10 -17.52 13.55
CA GLU A 135 0.29 -18.18 14.79
C GLU A 135 1.50 -17.42 15.35
N ALA A 136 1.24 -16.61 16.38
CA ALA A 136 2.30 -16.01 17.17
C ALA A 136 3.20 -17.16 17.65
N PRO A 137 4.54 -17.08 17.45
CA PRO A 137 5.43 -18.09 18.02
C PRO A 137 5.16 -18.15 19.52
N GLY A 138 4.83 -19.36 19.98
CA GLY A 138 4.25 -19.64 21.27
C GLY A 138 4.88 -18.81 22.38
N ARG A 139 4.07 -18.01 23.07
CA ARG A 139 4.45 -17.53 24.39
C ARG A 139 4.35 -18.73 25.30
N ASN A 140 5.48 -19.40 25.47
CA ASN A 140 5.68 -20.41 26.50
C ASN A 140 5.29 -19.77 27.85
N PRO A 141 4.19 -20.19 28.51
CA PRO A 141 3.96 -19.76 29.88
C PRO A 141 5.11 -20.34 30.70
N ARG A 142 5.97 -19.46 31.23
CA ARG A 142 7.01 -19.87 32.18
C ARG A 142 6.32 -20.44 33.43
N PRO A 143 6.88 -21.49 34.04
CA PRO A 143 6.31 -22.15 35.22
C PRO A 143 6.21 -21.21 36.42
#